data_AF-A0A917SCB5-F1
#
_entry.id   AF-A0A917SCB5-F1
#
_cell.length_a   1.000
_cell.length_b   1.000
_cell.length_c   1.000
_cell.angle_alpha   90.00
_cell.angle_beta   90.00
_cell.angle_gamma   90.00
#
_symmetry.space_group_name_H-M   'P 1'
#
loop_
_entity.id
_entity.type
_entity.pdbx_description
1 polymer ?
#
loop_
_entity_poly.entity_id
_entity_poly.type
_entity_poly.pdbx_seq_one_letter_code
_entity_poly.pdbx_strand_id
1 'polypeptide(L)'
;MNTPDHGHGVPVLVVKAANDTFSRPSGRTKPGGRQPLVPLIAQAEAMGLDVVPVVGPNCSDAYIAAVAAVVRRRSGEFYLRLPEAAWPDVSGPQTFGRLLQRVGTSTSNAHLILDIQGEQGPAGMARVTARLRSIWALGNWRSVTLTGAGMPDVSRVRNDQPTL
;
A
#
# COMPACT_ATOMS: atom_id res chain seq x y z
N MET A 1 -4.81 27.75 -19.91
CA MET A 1 -4.46 27.65 -18.48
C MET A 1 -4.68 26.19 -18.08
N ASN A 2 -3.62 25.37 -18.11
CA ASN A 2 -3.71 23.93 -17.86
C ASN A 2 -3.60 23.67 -16.35
N THR A 3 -4.67 23.22 -15.73
CA THR A 3 -4.63 22.63 -14.38
C THR A 3 -3.85 21.31 -14.43
N PRO A 4 -2.92 21.07 -13.51
CA PRO A 4 -2.25 19.77 -13.41
C PRO A 4 -3.27 18.70 -13.01
N ASP A 5 -3.32 17.62 -13.79
CA ASP A 5 -4.12 16.42 -13.51
C ASP A 5 -3.51 15.69 -12.31
N HIS A 6 -4.08 15.89 -11.12
CA HIS A 6 -3.73 15.13 -9.93
C HIS A 6 -4.32 13.73 -10.06
N GLY A 7 -3.54 12.84 -10.66
CA GLY A 7 -3.90 11.45 -10.90
C GLY A 7 -4.60 10.82 -9.69
N HIS A 8 -5.89 10.50 -9.87
CA HIS A 8 -6.69 9.85 -8.85
C HIS A 8 -6.04 8.52 -8.44
N GLY A 9 -5.69 8.41 -7.16
CA GLY A 9 -5.09 7.20 -6.59
C GLY A 9 -5.96 5.97 -6.87
N VAL A 10 -5.38 4.99 -7.56
CA VAL A 10 -6.01 3.71 -7.84
C VAL A 10 -6.14 2.93 -6.51
N PRO A 11 -7.32 2.39 -6.16
CA PRO A 11 -7.47 1.58 -4.95
C PRO A 11 -6.49 0.40 -4.99
N VAL A 12 -5.95 -0.05 -3.86
CA VAL A 12 -5.21 -1.31 -3.82
C VAL A 12 -5.65 -2.16 -2.64
N LEU A 13 -5.74 -3.47 -2.87
CA LEU A 13 -6.08 -4.49 -1.88
C LEU A 13 -4.91 -5.46 -1.75
N VAL A 14 -4.57 -5.81 -0.52
CA VAL A 14 -3.67 -6.93 -0.21
C VAL A 14 -4.54 -8.10 0.19
N VAL A 15 -4.37 -9.24 -0.48
CA VAL A 15 -4.97 -10.52 -0.08
C VAL A 15 -4.01 -11.17 0.90
N LYS A 16 -4.46 -11.42 2.13
CA LYS A 16 -3.70 -12.11 3.17
C LYS A 16 -3.74 -13.62 2.93
N ALA A 17 -3.16 -14.06 1.82
CA ALA A 17 -2.88 -15.48 1.56
C ALA A 17 -1.37 -15.71 1.70
N ALA A 18 -0.95 -16.97 1.90
CA ALA A 18 0.44 -17.38 2.15
C ALA A 18 1.48 -17.02 1.04
N ASN A 19 1.12 -16.19 0.07
CA ASN A 19 2.00 -15.55 -0.89
C ASN A 19 1.54 -14.09 -1.10
N ASP A 20 2.39 -13.16 -0.65
CA ASP A 20 2.22 -11.70 -0.73
C ASP A 20 2.07 -11.19 -2.19
N THR A 21 0.88 -11.35 -2.77
CA THR A 21 0.60 -10.88 -4.13
C THR A 21 -0.20 -9.58 -4.10
N PHE A 22 0.42 -8.49 -4.57
CA PHE A 22 -0.15 -7.16 -4.61
C PHE A 22 -0.86 -6.91 -5.95
N SER A 23 -2.20 -6.87 -5.95
CA SER A 23 -2.98 -6.63 -7.17
C SER A 23 -3.56 -5.23 -7.18
N ARG A 24 -3.25 -4.44 -8.22
CA ARG A 24 -3.86 -3.13 -8.48
C ARG A 24 -5.23 -3.32 -9.18
N PRO A 25 -6.38 -3.06 -8.54
CA PRO A 25 -7.67 -3.04 -9.24
C PRO A 25 -7.73 -1.86 -10.22
N SER A 26 -8.12 -2.12 -11.46
CA SER A 26 -8.15 -1.16 -12.59
C SER A 26 -9.33 -0.16 -12.58
N GLY A 27 -9.94 0.10 -11.42
CA GLY A 27 -11.19 0.86 -11.32
C GLY A 27 -11.02 2.37 -11.36
N ARG A 28 -11.26 3.00 -12.52
CA ARG A 28 -11.58 4.45 -12.60
C ARG A 28 -12.89 4.73 -11.86
N THR A 29 -12.85 5.53 -10.80
CA THR A 29 -14.06 6.02 -10.12
C THR A 29 -14.59 7.27 -10.85
N LYS A 30 -15.88 7.29 -11.19
CA LYS A 30 -16.56 8.51 -11.63
C LYS A 30 -16.62 9.52 -10.48
N PRO A 31 -16.49 10.84 -10.73
CA PRO A 31 -16.78 11.87 -9.72
C PRO A 31 -18.20 11.69 -9.18
N GLY A 32 -18.35 11.63 -7.85
CA GLY A 32 -19.64 11.42 -7.18
C GLY A 32 -20.11 9.95 -7.10
N GLY A 33 -19.35 9.00 -7.65
CA GLY A 33 -19.65 7.57 -7.52
C GLY A 33 -19.37 7.03 -6.12
N ARG A 34 -20.23 6.14 -5.61
CA ARG A 34 -19.93 5.34 -4.41
C ARG A 34 -18.58 4.65 -4.59
N GLN A 35 -17.71 4.76 -3.59
CA GLN A 35 -16.40 4.11 -3.59
C GLN A 35 -16.57 2.59 -3.72
N PRO A 36 -15.98 1.93 -4.74
CA PRO A 36 -16.17 0.51 -4.99
C PRO A 36 -15.46 -0.38 -3.97
N LEU A 37 -14.68 0.21 -3.05
CA LEU A 37 -13.90 -0.52 -2.07
C LEU A 37 -14.78 -1.42 -1.19
N VAL A 38 -15.87 -0.90 -0.63
CA VAL A 38 -16.76 -1.67 0.26
C VAL A 38 -17.36 -2.91 -0.42
N PRO A 39 -18.00 -2.80 -1.61
CA PRO A 39 -18.53 -3.98 -2.27
C PRO A 39 -17.45 -4.95 -2.77
N LEU A 40 -16.29 -4.47 -3.24
CA LEU A 40 -15.18 -5.35 -3.65
C LEU A 40 -14.67 -6.20 -2.48
N ILE A 41 -14.50 -5.56 -1.33
CA ILE A 41 -14.04 -6.24 -0.13
C ILE A 41 -15.11 -7.24 0.36
N ALA A 42 -16.39 -6.88 0.36
CA ALA A 42 -17.47 -7.82 0.70
C ALA A 42 -17.52 -9.03 -0.26
N GLN A 43 -17.26 -8.80 -1.55
CA GLN A 43 -17.20 -9.86 -2.55
C GLN A 43 -15.99 -10.80 -2.32
N ALA A 44 -14.83 -10.27 -1.96
CA ALA A 44 -13.65 -11.08 -1.63
C ALA A 44 -13.90 -11.97 -0.40
N GLU A 45 -14.57 -11.43 0.63
CA GLU A 45 -14.95 -12.22 1.81
C GLU A 45 -15.96 -13.32 1.50
N ALA A 46 -16.92 -13.06 0.60
CA ALA A 46 -17.85 -14.09 0.15
C ALA A 46 -17.14 -15.26 -0.55
N MET A 47 -15.90 -15.06 -1.01
CA MET A 47 -15.00 -16.08 -1.56
C MET A 47 -14.03 -16.67 -0.52
N GLY A 48 -14.17 -16.32 0.77
CA GLY A 48 -13.29 -16.78 1.84
C GLY A 48 -11.91 -16.12 1.85
N LEU A 49 -11.73 -14.98 1.15
CA LEU A 49 -10.47 -14.24 1.12
C LEU A 49 -10.44 -13.19 2.22
N ASP A 50 -9.36 -13.17 3.01
CA ASP A 50 -9.06 -12.06 3.92
C ASP A 50 -8.34 -10.95 3.15
N VAL A 51 -8.98 -9.80 3.05
CA VAL A 51 -8.49 -8.64 2.30
C VAL A 51 -8.37 -7.42 3.20
N VAL A 52 -7.21 -6.79 3.13
CA VAL A 52 -6.91 -5.59 3.92
C VAL A 52 -6.70 -4.41 2.96
N PRO A 53 -7.38 -3.27 3.19
CA PRO A 53 -7.25 -2.11 2.32
C PRO A 53 -5.86 -1.48 2.41
N VAL A 54 -5.35 -1.01 1.27
CA VAL A 54 -4.10 -0.26 1.19
C VAL A 54 -4.40 1.20 0.89
N VAL A 55 -3.87 2.11 1.71
CA VAL A 55 -3.87 3.55 1.45
C VAL A 55 -2.47 4.03 1.14
N GLY A 56 -2.37 5.15 0.41
CA GLY A 56 -1.14 5.90 0.23
C GLY A 56 -1.38 7.39 0.48
N PRO A 57 -0.33 8.20 0.51
CA PRO A 57 -0.42 9.64 0.77
C PRO A 57 -1.26 10.38 -0.28
N ASN A 58 -1.31 9.86 -1.52
CA ASN A 58 -2.03 10.47 -2.65
C ASN A 58 -3.45 9.93 -2.83
N CYS A 59 -3.98 9.19 -1.87
CA CYS A 59 -5.36 8.70 -1.91
C CYS A 59 -6.35 9.86 -1.73
N SER A 60 -7.47 9.81 -2.46
CA SER A 60 -8.55 10.81 -2.31
C SER A 60 -9.25 10.71 -0.96
N ASP A 61 -9.85 11.81 -0.52
CA ASP A 61 -10.57 11.86 0.76
C ASP A 61 -11.74 10.87 0.81
N ALA A 62 -12.44 10.71 -0.31
CA ALA A 62 -13.51 9.73 -0.43
C ALA A 62 -12.99 8.29 -0.26
N TYR A 63 -11.82 7.97 -0.82
CA TYR A 63 -11.20 6.66 -0.63
C TYR A 63 -10.80 6.43 0.82
N ILE A 64 -10.17 7.42 1.47
CA ILE A 64 -9.78 7.33 2.88
C ILE A 64 -11.02 7.14 3.78
N ALA A 65 -12.12 7.84 3.49
CA ALA A 65 -13.38 7.65 4.21
C ALA A 65 -13.97 6.25 4.03
N ALA A 66 -13.86 5.66 2.83
CA ALA A 66 -14.27 4.28 2.59
C ALA A 66 -13.39 3.29 3.36
N VAL A 67 -12.08 3.50 3.41
CA VAL A 67 -11.16 2.70 4.22
C VAL A 67 -11.50 2.81 5.71
N ALA A 68 -11.74 4.02 6.22
CA ALA A 68 -12.17 4.24 7.60
C ALA A 68 -13.48 3.51 7.94
N ALA A 69 -14.41 3.41 6.99
CA ALA A 69 -15.65 2.64 7.16
C ALA A 69 -15.39 1.13 7.20
N VAL A 70 -14.47 0.62 6.38
CA VAL A 70 -14.06 -0.80 6.38
C VAL A 70 -13.33 -1.15 7.67
N VAL A 71 -12.34 -0.35 8.06
CA VAL A 71 -11.53 -0.52 9.28
C VAL A 71 -12.41 -0.58 10.52
N ARG A 72 -13.36 0.35 10.69
CA ARG A 72 -14.28 0.38 11.84
C ARG A 72 -15.22 -0.80 11.95
N ARG A 73 -15.59 -1.43 10.82
CA ARG A 73 -16.55 -2.55 10.80
C ARG A 73 -15.88 -3.90 11.02
N ARG A 74 -14.55 -3.97 11.08
CA ARG A 74 -13.78 -5.23 10.95
C ARG A 74 -12.61 -5.30 11.93
N SER A 75 -11.51 -5.94 11.53
CA SER A 75 -10.27 -6.19 12.27
C SER A 75 -9.54 -4.92 12.73
N GLY A 76 -9.92 -3.74 12.24
CA GLY A 76 -9.20 -2.50 12.51
C GLY A 76 -7.90 -2.34 11.71
N GLU A 77 -7.57 -3.30 10.84
CA GLU A 77 -6.31 -3.36 10.10
C GLU A 77 -6.37 -2.62 8.76
N PHE A 78 -5.27 -1.98 8.38
CA PHE A 78 -5.04 -1.45 7.04
C PHE A 78 -3.53 -1.40 6.73
N TYR A 79 -3.18 -1.33 5.44
CA TYR A 79 -1.82 -1.10 4.98
C TYR A 79 -1.63 0.35 4.54
N LEU A 80 -0.51 0.96 4.88
CA LEU A 80 -0.05 2.24 4.36
C LEU A 80 1.14 2.00 3.44
N ARG A 81 0.97 2.25 2.14
CA ARG A 81 2.04 2.20 1.15
C ARG A 81 2.67 3.57 0.96
N LEU A 82 3.98 3.62 1.14
CA LEU A 82 4.81 4.79 0.90
C LEU A 82 5.76 4.52 -0.28
N PRO A 83 5.53 5.18 -1.44
CA PRO A 83 6.55 5.20 -2.49
C PRO A 83 7.79 5.94 -1.98
N GLU A 84 8.97 5.58 -2.48
CA GLU A 84 10.25 6.18 -2.09
C GLU A 84 10.21 7.72 -2.02
N ALA A 85 9.62 8.36 -3.02
CA ALA A 85 9.48 9.82 -3.10
C ALA A 85 8.70 10.44 -1.92
N ALA A 86 7.82 9.66 -1.27
CA ALA A 86 7.02 10.12 -0.13
C ALA A 86 7.70 9.86 1.22
N TRP A 87 8.87 9.21 1.28
CA TRP A 87 9.58 8.90 2.53
C TRP A 87 10.07 10.13 3.31
N PRO A 88 10.51 11.24 2.69
CA PRO A 88 10.91 12.44 3.42
C PRO A 88 9.74 13.11 4.15
N ASP A 89 8.57 13.14 3.52
CA ASP A 89 7.35 13.83 4.01
C ASP A 89 6.68 13.12 5.21
N VAL A 90 7.09 11.89 5.48
CA VAL A 90 6.58 11.01 6.55
C VAL A 90 7.55 10.86 7.73
N SER A 91 8.63 11.64 7.76
CA SER A 91 9.54 11.71 8.91
C SER A 91 8.93 12.40 10.14
N GLY A 92 7.77 13.07 10.00
CA GLY A 92 7.11 13.83 11.06
C GLY A 92 5.82 13.19 11.60
N PRO A 93 5.54 13.28 12.93
CA PRO A 93 4.32 12.78 13.56
C PRO A 93 3.05 13.41 12.98
N GLN A 94 3.13 14.61 12.41
CA GLN A 94 1.99 15.34 11.88
C GLN A 94 1.42 14.73 10.60
N THR A 95 2.25 14.11 9.74
CA THR A 95 1.78 13.55 8.47
C THR A 95 1.10 12.20 8.69
N PHE A 96 1.75 11.27 9.39
CA PHE A 96 1.13 9.99 9.75
C PHE A 96 -0.04 10.18 10.72
N GLY A 97 0.11 11.03 11.72
CA GLY A 97 -0.92 11.30 12.71
C GLY A 97 -2.23 11.74 12.06
N ARG A 98 -2.17 12.64 11.07
CA ARG A 98 -3.37 13.08 10.34
C ARG A 98 -4.00 11.94 9.54
N LEU A 99 -3.23 11.11 8.83
CA LEU A 99 -3.79 9.99 8.09
C LEU A 99 -4.41 8.94 9.02
N LEU A 100 -3.71 8.57 10.09
CA LEU A 100 -4.18 7.63 11.11
C LEU A 100 -5.46 8.14 11.80
N GLN A 101 -5.51 9.43 12.13
CA GLN A 101 -6.71 10.09 12.67
C GLN A 101 -7.88 10.04 11.67
N ARG A 102 -7.62 10.29 10.38
CA ARG A 102 -8.65 10.24 9.34
C ARG A 102 -9.20 8.84 9.10
N VAL A 103 -8.36 7.81 9.22
CA VAL A 103 -8.78 6.40 9.16
C VAL A 103 -9.46 5.97 10.47
N GLY A 104 -9.14 6.64 11.59
CA GLY A 104 -9.68 6.34 12.92
C GLY A 104 -9.00 5.16 13.59
N THR A 105 -7.67 5.04 13.44
CA THR A 105 -6.88 3.92 13.96
C THR A 105 -5.49 4.38 14.44
N SER A 106 -4.68 3.45 14.95
CA SER A 106 -3.32 3.69 15.46
C SER A 106 -2.28 2.93 14.64
N THR A 107 -0.99 3.23 14.84
CA THR A 107 0.11 2.48 14.23
C THR A 107 0.10 1.01 14.61
N SER A 108 -0.35 0.65 15.81
CA SER A 108 -0.42 -0.75 16.28
C SER A 108 -1.42 -1.61 15.52
N ASN A 109 -2.34 -0.98 14.77
CA ASN A 109 -3.29 -1.64 13.87
C ASN A 109 -2.99 -1.35 12.39
N ALA A 110 -1.85 -0.71 12.10
CA ALA A 110 -1.46 -0.34 10.75
C ALA A 110 -0.21 -1.11 10.33
N HIS A 111 -0.19 -1.54 9.08
CA HIS A 111 0.97 -2.16 8.45
C HIS A 111 1.63 -1.14 7.51
N LEU A 112 2.96 -1.03 7.54
CA LEU A 112 3.70 -0.11 6.69
C LEU A 112 4.34 -0.84 5.50
N ILE A 113 4.06 -0.40 4.28
CA ILE A 113 4.73 -0.88 3.06
C ILE A 113 5.64 0.23 2.55
N LEU A 114 6.94 -0.05 2.51
CA LEU A 114 7.98 0.84 2.01
C LEU A 114 8.38 0.37 0.63
N ASP A 115 8.00 1.13 -0.40
CA ASP A 115 8.22 0.77 -1.79
C ASP A 115 9.44 1.49 -2.36
N ILE A 116 10.54 0.74 -2.54
CA ILE A 116 11.85 1.26 -2.97
C ILE A 116 12.00 1.38 -4.50
N GLN A 117 10.95 1.11 -5.29
CA GLN A 117 10.79 1.36 -6.74
C GLN A 117 11.97 1.07 -7.70
N GLY A 118 13.05 0.42 -7.25
CA GLY A 118 14.24 0.16 -8.08
C GLY A 118 15.58 0.54 -7.45
N GLU A 119 15.65 1.04 -6.21
CA GLU A 119 16.93 1.18 -5.51
C GLU A 119 17.53 -0.20 -5.20
N GLN A 120 18.28 -0.75 -6.15
CA GLN A 120 18.97 -2.02 -6.04
C GLN A 120 20.48 -1.80 -5.84
N GLY A 121 21.13 -2.73 -5.13
CA GLY A 121 22.58 -2.74 -4.91
C GLY A 121 23.05 -2.05 -3.61
N PRO A 122 24.35 -2.16 -3.27
CA PRO A 122 24.87 -1.78 -1.95
C PRO A 122 24.65 -0.31 -1.58
N ALA A 123 24.81 0.60 -2.55
CA ALA A 123 24.60 2.03 -2.33
C ALA A 123 23.11 2.39 -2.11
N GLY A 124 22.19 1.73 -2.82
CA GLY A 124 20.75 1.87 -2.60
C GLY A 124 20.35 1.34 -1.22
N MET A 125 20.84 0.17 -0.84
CA MET A 125 20.57 -0.40 0.49
C MET A 125 21.10 0.46 1.64
N ALA A 126 22.23 1.13 1.48
CA ALA A 126 22.74 2.08 2.47
C ALA A 126 21.81 3.29 2.64
N ARG A 127 21.27 3.84 1.54
CA ARG A 127 20.29 4.94 1.56
C ARG A 127 18.97 4.52 2.17
N VAL A 128 18.46 3.34 1.80
CA VAL A 128 17.26 2.74 2.42
C VAL A 128 17.46 2.59 3.93
N THR A 129 18.58 2.01 4.36
CA THR A 129 18.88 1.81 5.79
C THR A 129 18.94 3.13 6.55
N ALA A 130 19.58 4.17 5.98
CA ALA A 130 19.63 5.49 6.58
C ALA A 130 18.22 6.10 6.74
N ARG A 131 17.35 5.94 5.72
CA ARG A 131 15.98 6.47 5.75
C ARG A 131 15.03 5.68 6.63
N LEU A 132 15.22 4.37 6.80
CA LEU A 132 14.42 3.58 7.75
C LEU A 132 14.52 4.13 9.17
N ARG A 133 15.70 4.64 9.56
CA ARG A 133 15.92 5.26 10.87
C ARG A 133 15.15 6.57 11.06
N SER A 134 14.79 7.26 9.99
CA SER A 134 14.01 8.50 10.06
C SER A 134 12.49 8.28 10.06
N ILE A 135 12.02 7.04 9.93
CA ILE A 135 10.59 6.75 9.96
C ILE A 135 10.07 6.89 11.39
N TRP A 136 9.10 7.78 11.56
CA TRP A 136 8.48 8.02 12.85
C TRP A 136 7.82 6.75 13.40
N ALA A 137 8.09 6.47 14.67
CA ALA A 137 7.48 5.39 15.44
C ALA A 137 7.60 4.01 14.76
N LEU A 138 8.71 3.73 14.07
CA LEU A 138 8.91 2.48 13.32
C LEU A 138 8.59 1.21 14.15
N GLY A 139 8.96 1.20 15.44
CA GLY A 139 8.68 0.10 16.37
C GLY A 139 7.22 -0.04 16.83
N ASN A 140 6.36 0.94 16.54
CA ASN A 140 4.95 0.93 16.94
C ASN A 140 4.01 0.48 15.80
N TRP A 141 4.55 0.22 14.61
CA TRP A 141 3.78 -0.34 13.50
C TRP A 141 3.54 -1.83 13.73
N ARG A 142 2.38 -2.34 13.32
CA ARG A 142 2.07 -3.76 13.45
C ARG A 142 3.02 -4.64 12.65
N SER A 143 3.36 -4.19 11.45
CA SER A 143 4.46 -4.74 10.66
C SER A 143 5.03 -3.67 9.74
N VAL A 144 6.26 -3.90 9.29
CA VAL A 144 6.92 -3.08 8.28
C VAL A 144 7.42 -4.03 7.18
N THR A 145 6.96 -3.81 5.96
CA THR A 145 7.34 -4.56 4.77
C THR A 145 8.12 -3.65 3.85
N LEU A 146 9.35 -4.04 3.51
CA LEU A 146 10.13 -3.39 2.47
C LEU A 146 9.90 -4.15 1.16
N THR A 147 9.37 -3.48 0.14
CA THR A 147 9.13 -4.06 -1.18
C THR A 147 9.96 -3.34 -2.23
N GLY A 148 10.74 -4.11 -2.99
CA GLY A 148 11.48 -3.61 -4.15
C GLY A 148 10.79 -4.01 -5.44
N ALA A 149 10.74 -3.09 -6.41
CA ALA A 149 10.13 -3.30 -7.72
C ALA A 149 10.92 -4.27 -8.64
N GLY A 150 11.58 -5.27 -8.08
CA GLY A 150 12.07 -6.41 -8.86
C GLY A 150 10.94 -7.42 -8.97
N MET A 151 10.11 -7.32 -10.02
CA MET A 151 9.46 -8.53 -10.51
C MET A 151 10.60 -9.51 -10.82
N PRO A 152 10.63 -10.73 -10.24
CA PRO A 152 11.66 -11.69 -10.58
C PRO A 152 11.67 -11.85 -12.10
N ASP A 153 12.86 -11.80 -12.69
CA ASP A 153 13.01 -12.01 -14.13
C ASP A 153 12.64 -13.45 -14.46
N VAL A 154 11.36 -13.68 -14.75
CA VAL A 154 10.83 -14.97 -15.16
C VAL A 154 11.22 -15.33 -16.60
N SER A 155 11.87 -14.42 -17.34
CA SER A 155 12.34 -14.73 -18.70
C SER A 155 13.50 -15.75 -18.69
N ARG A 156 14.16 -15.97 -17.55
CA ARG A 156 15.20 -17.00 -17.37
C ARG A 156 14.68 -18.43 -17.08
N VAL A 157 13.36 -18.65 -16.98
CA VAL A 157 12.80 -19.99 -16.69
C VAL A 157 12.39 -20.75 -17.96
N ARG A 158 12.73 -20.25 -19.17
CA ARG A 158 12.41 -20.93 -20.43
C ARG A 158 13.68 -21.32 -21.19
N ASN A 159 14.16 -22.54 -20.96
CA ASN A 159 14.78 -23.48 -21.93
C ASN A 159 15.81 -24.42 -21.28
N ASP A 160 15.32 -25.35 -20.45
CA ASP A 160 15.98 -26.66 -20.29
C ASP A 160 14.97 -27.73 -20.72
N GLN A 161 14.63 -27.76 -22.01
CA GLN A 161 14.07 -28.99 -22.58
C GLN A 161 15.24 -29.84 -23.09
N PRO A 162 15.42 -31.07 -22.60
CA PRO A 162 16.41 -31.98 -23.15
C PRO A 162 15.99 -32.32 -24.58
N THR A 163 16.86 -32.01 -25.55
CA THR A 163 16.79 -32.60 -26.89
C THR A 163 16.92 -34.11 -26.75
N LEU A 164 15.83 -34.82 -27.11
CA LEU A 164 15.81 -36.25 -27.37
C LEU A 164 16.57 -36.57 -28.66
#